data_AF-A0A485CLA3-F1
#
_entry.id   AF-A0A485CLA3-F1
#
_cell.length_a   1.000
_cell.length_b   1.000
_cell.length_c   1.000
_cell.angle_alpha   90.00
_cell.angle_beta   90.00
_cell.angle_gamma   90.00
#
_symmetry.space_group_name_H-M   'P 1'
#
loop_
_entity.id
_entity.type
_entity.pdbx_description
1 polymer ?
#
loop_
_entity_poly.entity_id
_entity_poly.type
_entity_poly.pdbx_seq_one_letter_code
_entity_poly.pdbx_strand_id
1 'polypeptide(L)'
;MLTQADVGLAMNQSTELAQQAADAVLLQDNLHGVIAARQLSTEAMKLVNSNIKLTEWVNSAIMLAAALGWLSPGASAMLHNGTTLGVLLRSLAAKKGREG
;
A
#
# COMPACT_ATOMS: atom_id res chain seq x y z
N MET A 1 15.55 21.95 -9.37
CA MET A 1 15.32 21.17 -8.15
C MET A 1 13.97 20.47 -8.26
N LEU A 2 14.00 19.21 -8.71
CA LEU A 2 12.99 18.15 -8.44
C LEU A 2 13.72 16.95 -7.84
N THR A 3 14.94 16.69 -8.32
CA THR A 3 15.91 15.67 -7.91
C THR A 3 16.38 15.69 -6.45
N GLN A 4 15.96 16.67 -5.63
CA GLN A 4 16.30 16.74 -4.20
C GLN A 4 15.09 16.47 -3.29
N ALA A 5 13.87 16.53 -3.85
CA ALA A 5 12.68 16.14 -3.10
C ALA A 5 12.56 14.61 -3.10
N ASP A 6 12.02 14.04 -2.03
CA ASP A 6 11.73 12.60 -1.96
C ASP A 6 10.71 12.16 -3.04
N VAL A 7 9.92 13.10 -3.55
CA VAL A 7 8.98 12.94 -4.68
C VAL A 7 8.98 14.23 -5.50
N GLY A 8 9.31 14.15 -6.79
CA GLY A 8 9.28 15.26 -7.73
C GLY A 8 7.89 15.46 -8.36
N LEU A 9 7.35 16.68 -8.28
CA LEU A 9 6.07 17.06 -8.89
C LEU A 9 6.27 18.13 -9.96
N ALA A 10 5.73 17.90 -11.16
CA ALA A 10 5.67 18.89 -12.23
C ALA A 10 4.23 19.42 -12.42
N MET A 11 4.08 20.66 -12.87
CA MET A 11 2.79 21.23 -13.26
C MET A 11 2.57 21.04 -14.77
N ASN A 12 1.31 20.97 -15.22
CA ASN A 12 0.96 20.83 -16.64
C ASN A 12 1.64 21.88 -17.55
N GLN A 13 1.87 23.09 -17.03
CA GLN A 13 2.51 24.18 -17.76
C GLN A 13 4.06 24.14 -17.71
N SER A 14 4.64 23.10 -17.11
CA SER A 14 6.10 22.91 -17.06
C SER A 14 6.63 22.38 -18.39
N THR A 15 7.92 22.55 -18.64
CA THR A 15 8.57 22.01 -19.85
C THR A 15 8.43 20.50 -19.92
N GLU A 16 8.40 19.93 -21.13
CA GLU A 16 8.29 18.47 -21.33
C GLU A 16 9.41 17.71 -20.59
N LEU A 17 10.63 18.25 -20.61
CA LEU A 17 11.77 17.70 -19.87
C LEU A 17 11.51 17.66 -18.35
N ALA A 18 10.85 18.68 -17.79
CA ALA A 18 10.51 18.70 -16.37
C ALA A 18 9.37 17.72 -16.03
N GLN A 19 8.40 17.55 -16.92
CA GLN A 19 7.31 16.58 -16.76
C GLN A 19 7.84 15.13 -16.82
N GLN A 20 8.76 14.83 -17.73
CA GLN A 20 9.38 13.51 -17.84
C GLN A 20 10.31 13.16 -16.67
N ALA A 21 10.90 14.17 -16.03
CA ALA A 21 11.78 13.99 -14.87
C ALA A 21 11.04 13.94 -13.52
N ALA A 22 9.72 14.15 -13.51
CA ALA A 22 8.89 14.15 -12.31
C ALA A 22 8.24 12.78 -12.07
N ASP A 23 7.99 12.44 -10.81
CA ASP A 23 7.25 11.23 -10.43
C ASP A 23 5.74 11.36 -10.67
N ALA A 24 5.23 12.59 -10.67
CA ALA A 24 3.82 12.90 -10.94
C ALA A 24 3.64 14.28 -11.59
N VAL A 25 2.62 14.40 -12.44
CA VAL A 25 2.25 15.66 -13.11
C VAL A 25 0.87 16.12 -12.65
N LEU A 26 0.78 17.36 -12.16
CA LEU A 26 -0.47 18.03 -11.80
C LEU A 26 -1.11 18.58 -13.08
N LEU A 27 -2.20 17.96 -13.52
CA LEU A 27 -2.93 18.33 -14.73
C LEU A 27 -3.69 19.66 -14.61
N GLN A 28 -3.98 20.09 -13.38
CA GLN A 28 -4.62 21.38 -13.09
C GLN A 28 -3.59 22.34 -12.51
N ASP A 29 -3.66 23.62 -12.89
CA ASP A 29 -2.83 24.71 -12.34
C ASP A 29 -3.21 25.10 -10.90
N ASN A 30 -3.56 24.14 -10.06
CA ASN A 30 -3.85 24.38 -8.66
C ASN A 30 -3.09 23.42 -7.74
N LEU A 31 -2.67 23.94 -6.59
CA LEU A 31 -2.04 23.16 -5.53
C LEU A 31 -3.01 22.16 -4.86
N HIS A 32 -4.31 22.26 -5.16
CA HIS A 32 -5.32 21.31 -4.68
C HIS A 32 -5.06 19.88 -5.17
N GLY A 33 -4.50 19.69 -6.37
CA GLY A 33 -4.10 18.36 -6.84
C GLY A 33 -3.08 17.68 -5.91
N VAL A 34 -2.17 18.44 -5.30
CA VAL A 34 -1.20 17.92 -4.32
C VAL A 34 -1.90 17.49 -3.03
N ILE A 35 -2.87 18.28 -2.56
CA ILE A 35 -3.64 17.97 -1.34
C ILE A 35 -4.45 16.68 -1.55
N ALA A 36 -5.13 16.55 -2.70
CA ALA A 36 -5.89 15.35 -3.05
C ALA A 36 -5.00 14.12 -3.17
N ALA A 37 -3.86 14.23 -3.86
CA ALA A 37 -2.88 13.15 -3.99
C ALA A 37 -2.34 12.71 -2.62
N ARG A 38 -1.99 13.66 -1.74
CA ARG A 38 -1.54 13.38 -0.38
C ARG A 38 -2.61 12.67 0.45
N GLN A 39 -3.86 13.11 0.36
CA GLN A 39 -4.97 12.50 1.09
C GLN A 39 -5.22 11.05 0.62
N LEU A 40 -5.27 10.82 -0.70
CA LEU A 40 -5.42 9.50 -1.27
C LEU A 40 -4.26 8.56 -0.88
N SER A 41 -3.03 9.04 -0.99
CA SER A 41 -1.82 8.30 -0.57
C SER A 41 -1.88 7.93 0.91
N THR A 42 -2.29 8.87 1.77
CA THR A 42 -2.41 8.63 3.22
C THR A 42 -3.44 7.55 3.52
N GLU A 43 -4.60 7.56 2.85
CA GLU A 43 -5.62 6.52 3.01
C GLU A 43 -5.17 5.16 2.50
N ALA A 44 -4.51 5.12 1.34
CA ALA A 44 -3.96 3.89 0.79
C ALA A 44 -2.91 3.28 1.74
N MET A 45 -2.00 4.11 2.26
CA MET A 45 -0.98 3.67 3.20
C MET A 45 -1.56 3.22 4.54
N LYS A 46 -2.67 3.82 5.02
CA LYS A 46 -3.40 3.31 6.20
C LYS A 46 -3.91 1.89 5.98
N LEU A 47 -4.47 1.60 4.81
CA LEU A 47 -4.93 0.25 4.47
C LEU A 47 -3.76 -0.73 4.37
N VAL A 48 -2.68 -0.36 3.67
CA VAL A 48 -1.46 -1.18 3.55
C VAL A 48 -0.88 -1.50 4.93
N ASN A 49 -0.70 -0.50 5.78
CA ASN A 49 -0.19 -0.69 7.14
C ASN A 49 -1.11 -1.55 8.01
N SER A 50 -2.43 -1.44 7.85
CA SER A 50 -3.38 -2.32 8.55
C SER A 50 -3.25 -3.77 8.09
N ASN A 51 -3.04 -4.01 6.80
CA ASN A 51 -2.89 -5.33 6.22
C ASN A 51 -1.56 -5.98 6.66
N ILE A 52 -0.46 -5.22 6.62
CA ILE A 52 0.85 -5.68 7.10
C ILE A 52 0.76 -6.08 8.57
N LYS A 53 0.22 -5.21 9.43
CA LYS A 53 0.04 -5.51 10.86
C LYS A 53 -0.79 -6.77 11.07
N LEU A 54 -1.89 -6.93 10.35
CA LEU A 54 -2.73 -8.13 10.46
C LEU A 54 -1.94 -9.40 10.08
N THR A 55 -1.27 -9.37 8.93
CA THR A 55 -0.47 -10.50 8.44
C THR A 55 0.63 -10.87 9.42
N GLU A 56 1.39 -9.89 9.90
CA GLU A 56 2.49 -10.10 10.85
C GLU A 56 1.97 -10.72 12.15
N TRP A 57 0.88 -10.20 12.72
CA TRP A 57 0.30 -10.73 13.95
C TRP A 57 -0.19 -12.16 13.79
N VAL A 58 -0.96 -12.43 12.73
CA VAL A 58 -1.53 -13.77 12.49
C VAL A 58 -0.42 -14.77 12.21
N ASN A 59 0.53 -14.43 11.35
CA ASN A 59 1.64 -15.33 11.02
C ASN A 59 2.56 -15.57 12.22
N SER A 60 2.84 -14.54 13.03
CA SER A 60 3.62 -14.70 14.25
C SER A 60 2.92 -15.61 15.26
N ALA A 61 1.60 -15.49 15.41
CA ALA A 61 0.82 -16.37 16.28
C ALA A 61 0.83 -17.83 15.78
N ILE A 62 0.72 -18.04 14.47
CA ILE A 62 0.81 -19.37 13.84
C ILE A 62 2.19 -19.98 14.10
N MET A 63 3.26 -19.23 13.89
CA MET A 63 4.64 -19.70 14.12
C MET A 63 4.89 -20.00 15.60
N LEU A 64 4.37 -19.19 16.52
CA LEU A 64 4.49 -19.43 17.96
C LEU A 64 3.75 -20.71 18.37
N ALA A 65 2.52 -20.90 17.89
CA ALA A 65 1.75 -22.10 18.19
C ALA A 65 2.39 -23.37 17.59
N ALA A 66 3.00 -23.27 16.41
CA ALA A 66 3.80 -24.36 15.84
C ALA A 66 5.06 -24.64 16.69
N ALA A 67 5.77 -23.61 17.16
CA ALA A 67 6.94 -23.75 18.02
C ALA A 67 6.60 -24.39 19.39
N LEU A 68 5.40 -24.13 19.92
CA LEU A 68 4.86 -24.78 21.12
C LEU A 68 4.35 -26.22 20.87
N GLY A 69 4.40 -26.70 19.63
CA GLY A 69 3.96 -28.04 19.24
C GLY A 69 2.43 -28.18 19.11
N TRP A 70 1.67 -27.09 19.17
CA TRP A 70 0.21 -27.12 19.04
C TRP A 70 -0.26 -27.26 17.59
N LEU A 71 0.58 -26.91 16.62
CA LEU A 71 0.30 -27.07 15.19
C LEU A 71 1.32 -27.99 14.53
N SER A 72 0.84 -28.87 13.65
CA SER A 72 1.71 -29.64 12.78
C SER A 72 2.32 -28.74 11.68
N PRO A 73 3.48 -29.11 11.10
CA PRO A 73 4.09 -28.36 10.00
C PRO A 73 3.13 -28.12 8.83
N GLY A 74 2.30 -29.11 8.49
CA GLY A 74 1.29 -28.99 7.44
C GLY A 74 0.19 -27.98 7.77
N ALA A 75 -0.37 -28.04 8.99
CA ALA A 75 -1.41 -27.10 9.43
C ALA A 75 -0.87 -25.66 9.52
N SER A 76 0.35 -25.49 10.05
CA SER A 76 1.03 -24.20 10.12
C SER A 76 1.25 -23.60 8.73
N ALA A 77 1.72 -24.39 7.77
CA ALA A 77 1.95 -23.93 6.40
C ALA A 77 0.64 -23.50 5.71
N MET A 78 -0.45 -24.27 5.89
CA MET A 78 -1.75 -23.90 5.32
C MET A 78 -2.30 -22.60 5.91
N LEU A 79 -2.24 -22.41 7.23
CA LEU A 79 -2.73 -21.20 7.88
C LEU A 79 -1.90 -19.96 7.52
N HIS A 80 -0.58 -20.10 7.44
CA HIS A 80 0.31 -19.03 7.00
C HIS A 80 -0.02 -18.57 5.57
N ASN A 81 -0.10 -19.51 4.63
CA ASN A 81 -0.43 -19.22 3.23
C ASN A 81 -1.86 -18.68 3.07
N GLY A 82 -2.81 -19.22 3.85
CA GLY A 82 -4.19 -18.75 3.88
C GLY A 82 -4.31 -17.30 4.35
N THR A 83 -3.48 -16.88 5.30
CA THR A 83 -3.44 -15.48 5.77
C THR A 83 -3.04 -14.53 4.66
N THR A 84 -2.00 -14.88 3.89
CA THR A 84 -1.57 -14.10 2.72
C THR A 84 -2.70 -13.96 1.68
N LEU A 85 -3.36 -15.07 1.33
CA LEU A 85 -4.50 -15.05 0.40
C LEU A 85 -5.67 -14.19 0.93
N GLY A 86 -6.00 -14.29 2.22
CA GLY A 86 -7.05 -13.50 2.84
C GLY A 86 -6.78 -11.99 2.79
N VAL A 87 -5.52 -11.59 3.03
CA VAL A 87 -5.13 -10.17 2.96
C VAL A 87 -5.12 -9.64 1.53
N LEU A 88 -4.77 -10.47 0.54
CA LEU A 88 -4.92 -10.12 -0.87
C LEU A 88 -6.40 -9.86 -1.21
N LEU A 89 -7.30 -10.76 -0.81
CA LEU A 89 -8.74 -10.60 -1.02
C LEU A 89 -9.27 -9.33 -0.35
N ARG A 90 -8.85 -9.04 0.89
CA ARG A 90 -9.22 -7.81 1.61
C ARG A 90 -8.73 -6.55 0.89
N SER A 91 -7.53 -6.59 0.32
CA SER A 91 -6.96 -5.48 -0.46
C SER A 91 -7.76 -5.22 -1.74
N LEU A 92 -8.15 -6.29 -2.45
CA LEU A 92 -8.98 -6.19 -3.65
C LEU A 92 -10.39 -5.67 -3.32
N ALA A 93 -11.00 -6.16 -2.23
CA ALA A 93 -12.31 -5.70 -1.78
C ALA A 93 -12.30 -4.21 -1.38
N ALA A 94 -11.23 -3.75 -0.74
CA ALA A 94 -11.07 -2.34 -0.37
C ALA A 94 -10.88 -1.43 -1.59
N LYS A 95 -10.26 -1.91 -2.68
CA LYS A 95 -10.23 -1.19 -3.96
C LYS A 95 -11.63 -1.08 -4.56
N LYS A 96 -12.38 -2.19 -4.60
CA LYS A 96 -13.73 -2.24 -5.20
C LYS A 96 -14.73 -1.33 -4.49
N GLY A 97 -14.63 -1.18 -3.16
CA GLY A 97 -15.48 -0.25 -2.40
C GLY A 97 -15.21 1.24 -2.64
N ARG A 98 -14.13 1.60 -3.35
CA ARG A 98 -13.80 2.99 -3.72
C ARG A 98 -14.21 3.35 -5.15
N GLU A 99 -14.67 2.39 -5.95
CA GLU A 99 -15.08 2.55 -7.35
C GLU A 99 -16.62 2.54 -7.53
N GLY A 100 -17.38 2.44 -6.44
CA GLY A 100 -18.86 2.38 -6.43
C GLY A 100 -19.51 3.54 -5.70
#